data_AF-A0A7X7YIU7-F1
#
_entry.id   AF-A0A7X7YIU7-F1
#
_cell.length_a   1.000
_cell.length_b   1.000
_cell.length_c   1.000
_cell.angle_alpha   90.00
_cell.angle_beta   90.00
_cell.angle_gamma   90.00
#
_symmetry.space_group_name_H-M   'P 1'
#
loop_
_entity.id
_entity.type
_entity.pdbx_description
1 polymer ?
#
loop_
_entity_poly.entity_id
_entity_poly.type
_entity_poly.pdbx_seq_one_letter_code
_entity_poly.pdbx_strand_id
1 'polypeptide(L)'
;MKSRIYGAVMVILSMSMAAGAKVIYVDSVKAPTVQGMVGFWDMNDNAATQIVTDSSVNANHGTAVRNTSEMTIPGKYGRALNFNGTSDFVDLGTNSLLLPDAWTLVAWVKCQVMDSPTLFSFGRTDLTVRLQNGGKGKPVIMMGSNNYKYFTGSAWTTLQDGQWHFVVFSVPGIAQTDIQNAKMYLDGVPVTGT
;
A
#
# COMPACT_ATOMS: atom_id res chain seq x y z
N MET A 1 -10.09 16.05 -2.32
CA MET A 1 -8.78 15.62 -2.90
C MET A 1 -8.71 14.11 -2.77
N LYS A 2 -8.43 13.38 -3.86
CA LYS A 2 -8.74 11.94 -3.97
C LYS A 2 -7.52 11.03 -3.70
N SER A 3 -7.68 9.95 -2.94
CA SER A 3 -6.62 8.95 -2.68
C SER A 3 -6.52 7.90 -3.80
N ARG A 4 -5.33 7.32 -4.02
CA ARG A 4 -5.05 6.38 -5.13
C ARG A 4 -4.13 5.22 -4.75
N ILE A 5 -4.32 4.06 -5.39
CA ILE A 5 -3.46 2.85 -5.30
C ILE A 5 -2.83 2.56 -6.67
N TYR A 6 -1.53 2.21 -6.71
CA TYR A 6 -0.87 1.70 -7.92
C TYR A 6 -0.06 0.42 -7.62
N GLY A 7 -0.31 -0.66 -8.36
CA GLY A 7 0.36 -1.96 -8.22
C GLY A 7 -0.61 -3.08 -7.81
N ALA A 8 -0.26 -4.35 -8.01
CA ALA A 8 -1.03 -5.41 -7.37
C ALA A 8 -0.90 -5.23 -5.85
N VAL A 9 -1.99 -5.05 -5.11
CA VAL A 9 -1.91 -4.65 -3.71
C VAL A 9 -2.98 -5.31 -2.85
N MET A 10 -2.58 -6.16 -1.91
CA MET A 10 -3.42 -6.46 -0.74
C MET A 10 -3.28 -5.31 0.26
N VAL A 11 -4.03 -4.21 0.11
CA VAL A 11 -3.92 -3.08 1.05
C VAL A 11 -4.71 -3.39 2.31
N ILE A 12 -4.02 -3.57 3.44
CA ILE A 12 -4.63 -3.39 4.77
C ILE A 12 -4.16 -2.03 5.27
N LEU A 13 -5.09 -1.09 5.43
CA LEU A 13 -4.86 0.11 6.23
C LEU A 13 -5.25 -0.22 7.67
N SER A 14 -4.33 -0.21 8.62
CA SER A 14 -4.66 -0.33 10.05
C SER A 14 -4.22 0.91 10.84
N MET A 15 -5.12 1.41 11.70
CA MET A 15 -4.80 2.37 12.76
C MET A 15 -4.33 1.59 13.99
N SER A 16 -3.15 1.89 14.52
CA SER A 16 -2.69 1.29 15.78
C SER A 16 -3.23 2.09 16.97
N MET A 17 -3.77 1.38 17.97
CA MET A 17 -3.94 1.92 19.32
C MET A 17 -2.70 1.51 20.14
N ALA A 18 -2.25 2.37 21.06
CA ALA A 18 -1.06 2.13 21.87
C ALA A 18 -1.16 0.82 22.70
N ALA A 19 -0.06 0.06 22.67
CA ALA A 19 0.36 -1.10 23.47
C ALA A 19 -0.69 -2.14 23.94
N GLY A 20 -0.64 -3.36 23.35
CA GLY A 20 -1.12 -4.57 24.04
C GLY A 20 -1.83 -5.68 23.25
N ALA A 21 -1.74 -5.78 21.91
CA ALA A 21 -2.54 -6.75 21.14
C ALA A 21 -1.75 -7.97 20.61
N LYS A 22 -2.39 -9.15 20.79
CA LYS A 22 -1.96 -10.54 20.58
C LYS A 22 -2.14 -10.98 19.12
N VAL A 23 -1.21 -11.79 18.59
CA VAL A 23 -1.24 -12.33 17.21
C VAL A 23 -2.40 -13.32 17.03
N ILE A 24 -3.22 -13.12 16.00
CA ILE A 24 -4.29 -14.05 15.57
C ILE A 24 -3.84 -14.70 14.27
N TYR A 25 -3.78 -16.03 14.23
CA TYR A 25 -3.64 -16.81 12.99
C TYR A 25 -4.95 -16.73 12.22
N VAL A 26 -4.92 -16.39 10.93
CA VAL A 26 -6.13 -16.40 10.09
C VAL A 26 -5.99 -17.47 9.01
N ASP A 27 -6.68 -18.58 9.24
CA ASP A 27 -7.10 -19.53 8.21
C ASP A 27 -8.51 -19.12 7.72
N SER A 28 -8.71 -19.24 6.41
CA SER A 28 -9.92 -19.00 5.60
C SER A 28 -10.37 -17.54 5.31
N VAL A 29 -10.94 -17.40 4.10
CA VAL A 29 -11.25 -16.22 3.26
C VAL A 29 -12.23 -15.22 3.88
N LYS A 30 -11.91 -14.69 5.06
CA LYS A 30 -12.63 -13.55 5.65
C LYS A 30 -11.60 -12.51 6.08
N ALA A 31 -11.88 -11.25 5.75
CA ALA A 31 -11.00 -10.13 6.11
C ALA A 31 -10.61 -10.25 7.59
N PRO A 32 -9.31 -10.29 7.93
CA PRO A 32 -8.89 -10.33 9.33
C PRO A 32 -9.56 -9.17 10.07
N THR A 33 -10.26 -9.42 11.17
CA THR A 33 -10.78 -8.34 12.02
C THR A 33 -9.61 -7.75 12.80
N VAL A 34 -8.73 -7.04 12.10
CA VAL A 34 -7.73 -6.18 12.72
C VAL A 34 -8.49 -4.96 13.22
N GLN A 35 -8.53 -4.79 14.53
CA GLN A 35 -9.06 -3.57 15.15
C GLN A 35 -8.35 -2.36 14.53
N GLY A 36 -9.11 -1.40 14.00
CA GLY A 36 -8.57 -0.24 13.30
C GLY A 36 -8.34 -0.44 11.79
N MET A 37 -8.78 -1.55 11.17
CA MET A 37 -8.73 -1.70 9.72
C MET A 37 -9.68 -0.73 9.01
N VAL A 38 -9.12 0.09 8.13
CA VAL A 38 -9.84 1.13 7.39
C VAL A 38 -10.27 0.64 6.00
N GLY A 39 -9.46 -0.20 5.35
CA GLY A 39 -9.76 -0.73 4.03
C GLY A 39 -8.97 -2.01 3.76
N PHE A 40 -9.58 -2.89 2.99
CA PHE A 40 -9.08 -4.18 2.57
C PHE A 40 -9.46 -4.47 1.12
N TRP A 41 -8.55 -4.19 0.19
CA TRP A 41 -8.70 -4.52 -1.22
C TRP A 41 -7.81 -5.71 -1.52
N ASP A 42 -8.41 -6.87 -1.83
CA ASP A 42 -7.69 -8.11 -2.14
C ASP A 42 -7.24 -8.19 -3.60
N MET A 43 -7.75 -7.29 -4.44
CA MET A 43 -7.47 -7.17 -5.87
C MET A 43 -7.84 -8.42 -6.67
N ASN A 44 -8.83 -9.19 -6.20
CA ASN A 44 -9.34 -10.36 -6.91
C ASN A 44 -10.37 -10.02 -7.99
N ASP A 45 -10.75 -8.75 -8.13
CA ASP A 45 -11.77 -8.29 -9.09
C ASP A 45 -11.40 -8.66 -10.54
N ASN A 46 -12.40 -9.18 -11.28
CA ASN A 46 -12.25 -9.64 -12.67
C ASN A 46 -13.60 -9.56 -13.39
N ALA A 47 -14.13 -8.35 -13.54
CA ALA A 47 -15.40 -8.11 -14.17
C ALA A 47 -15.31 -6.96 -15.17
N ALA A 48 -16.30 -6.86 -16.06
CA ALA A 48 -16.47 -5.75 -17.00
C ALA A 48 -17.00 -4.48 -16.29
N THR A 49 -16.30 -4.09 -15.22
CA THR A 49 -16.55 -2.91 -14.40
C THR A 49 -15.23 -2.39 -13.86
N GLN A 50 -15.19 -1.11 -13.54
CA GLN A 50 -14.06 -0.42 -12.91
C GLN A 50 -14.06 -0.56 -11.38
N ILE A 51 -15.05 -1.22 -10.78
CA ILE A 51 -15.15 -1.34 -9.32
C ILE A 51 -14.06 -2.27 -8.80
N VAL A 52 -13.31 -1.79 -7.81
CA VAL A 52 -12.35 -2.57 -7.02
C VAL A 52 -12.90 -2.68 -5.60
N THR A 53 -13.19 -3.91 -5.17
CA THR A 53 -13.98 -4.13 -3.96
C THR A 53 -13.13 -3.96 -2.70
N ASP A 54 -13.59 -3.11 -1.79
CA ASP A 54 -13.13 -3.09 -0.40
C ASP A 54 -13.96 -4.09 0.41
N SER A 55 -13.32 -5.17 0.85
CA SER A 55 -13.90 -6.23 1.68
C SER A 55 -13.85 -5.92 3.18
N SER A 56 -13.42 -4.73 3.58
CA SER A 56 -13.52 -4.24 4.96
C SER A 56 -14.96 -3.84 5.32
N VAL A 57 -15.20 -3.60 6.61
CA VAL A 57 -16.49 -3.11 7.11
C VAL A 57 -16.83 -1.69 6.62
N ASN A 58 -15.85 -0.94 6.11
CA ASN A 58 -16.05 0.45 5.70
C ASN A 58 -16.47 0.62 4.24
N ALA A 59 -16.39 -0.45 3.44
CA ALA A 59 -16.79 -0.46 2.02
C ALA A 59 -16.22 0.73 1.21
N ASN A 60 -14.95 1.06 1.42
CA ASN A 60 -14.19 2.08 0.70
C ASN A 60 -13.83 1.61 -0.73
N HIS A 61 -14.81 1.18 -1.50
CA HIS A 61 -14.59 0.65 -2.85
C HIS A 61 -13.85 1.67 -3.73
N GLY A 62 -12.95 1.15 -4.56
CA GLY A 62 -12.18 1.92 -5.50
C GLY A 62 -12.76 1.90 -6.91
N THR A 63 -12.34 2.84 -7.73
CA THR A 63 -12.62 2.90 -9.18
C THR A 63 -11.30 2.83 -9.95
N ALA A 64 -11.04 1.69 -10.60
CA ALA A 64 -9.92 1.52 -11.52
C ALA A 64 -10.09 2.35 -12.79
N VAL A 65 -8.98 2.69 -13.46
CA VAL A 65 -9.04 3.46 -14.73
C VAL A 65 -9.65 2.69 -15.90
N ARG A 66 -9.68 1.36 -15.83
CA ARG A 66 -10.22 0.45 -16.84
C ARG A 66 -10.85 -0.77 -16.19
N ASN A 67 -11.54 -1.61 -16.95
CA ASN A 67 -12.24 -2.76 -16.40
C ASN A 67 -11.27 -3.70 -15.67
N THR A 68 -11.66 -4.20 -14.50
CA THR A 68 -10.81 -5.09 -13.71
C THR A 68 -10.49 -6.38 -14.47
N SER A 69 -11.37 -6.85 -15.35
CA SER A 69 -11.09 -7.97 -16.25
C SER A 69 -9.94 -7.76 -17.25
N GLU A 70 -9.58 -6.51 -17.55
CA GLU A 70 -8.45 -6.16 -18.43
C GLU A 70 -7.14 -5.95 -17.67
N MET A 71 -7.24 -5.78 -16.35
CA MET A 71 -6.10 -5.58 -15.45
C MET A 71 -5.71 -6.87 -14.74
N THR A 72 -6.62 -7.84 -14.65
CA THR A 72 -6.41 -9.03 -13.83
C THR A 72 -5.26 -9.92 -14.33
N ILE A 73 -4.48 -10.45 -13.40
CA ILE A 73 -3.40 -11.41 -13.59
C ILE A 73 -3.41 -12.44 -12.46
N PRO A 74 -2.69 -13.57 -12.57
CA PRO A 74 -2.45 -14.45 -11.43
C PRO A 74 -1.76 -13.69 -10.27
N GLY A 75 -2.38 -13.74 -9.09
CA GLY A 75 -1.91 -13.06 -7.88
C GLY A 75 -0.98 -13.91 -7.04
N LYS A 76 -0.47 -13.34 -5.94
CA LYS A 76 0.16 -14.12 -4.86
C LYS A 76 -0.84 -15.13 -4.26
N TYR A 77 -2.08 -14.68 -4.10
CA TYR A 77 -3.24 -15.48 -3.70
C TYR A 77 -4.36 -15.18 -4.68
N GLY A 78 -4.87 -16.19 -5.39
CA GLY A 78 -5.92 -15.99 -6.38
C GLY A 78 -5.47 -15.11 -7.55
N ARG A 79 -6.04 -13.91 -7.63
CA ARG A 79 -5.80 -12.91 -8.68
C ARG A 79 -5.16 -11.65 -8.10
N ALA A 80 -4.72 -10.79 -8.99
CA ALA A 80 -4.24 -9.46 -8.69
C ALA A 80 -4.54 -8.53 -9.87
N LEU A 81 -4.49 -7.23 -9.64
CA LEU A 81 -4.55 -6.24 -10.71
C LEU A 81 -3.13 -5.85 -11.14
N ASN A 82 -2.87 -5.83 -12.45
CA ASN A 82 -1.64 -5.37 -13.06
C ASN A 82 -1.75 -3.90 -13.45
N PHE A 83 -0.71 -3.13 -13.12
CA PHE A 83 -0.66 -1.70 -13.35
C PHE A 83 0.51 -1.40 -14.27
N ASN A 84 0.25 -0.66 -15.35
CA ASN A 84 1.24 -0.33 -16.37
C ASN A 84 2.37 0.62 -15.92
N GLY A 85 2.39 1.02 -14.64
CA GLY A 85 3.41 1.89 -14.05
C GLY A 85 3.37 3.36 -14.50
N THR A 86 2.40 3.76 -15.33
CA THR A 86 2.32 5.11 -15.91
C THR A 86 0.97 5.78 -15.66
N SER A 87 -0.12 5.16 -16.08
CA SER A 87 -1.47 5.72 -16.03
C SER A 87 -2.48 4.88 -15.25
N ASP A 88 -2.19 3.61 -15.00
CA ASP A 88 -3.09 2.73 -14.25
C ASP A 88 -3.06 3.07 -12.76
N PHE A 89 -4.25 3.27 -12.16
CA PHE A 89 -4.46 3.38 -10.72
C PHE A 89 -5.88 2.99 -10.33
N VAL A 90 -6.11 2.83 -9.03
CA VAL A 90 -7.44 2.76 -8.42
C VAL A 90 -7.70 4.06 -7.67
N ASP A 91 -8.74 4.79 -8.04
CA ASP A 91 -9.23 5.99 -7.34
C ASP A 91 -10.14 5.57 -6.17
N LEU A 92 -9.73 5.88 -4.95
CA LEU A 92 -10.53 5.61 -3.75
C LEU A 92 -11.45 6.78 -3.40
N GLY A 93 -11.52 7.81 -4.24
CA GLY A 93 -12.32 8.99 -4.03
C GLY A 93 -11.85 9.83 -2.83
N THR A 94 -12.77 10.58 -2.27
CA THR A 94 -12.55 11.42 -1.07
C THR A 94 -13.18 10.75 0.13
N ASN A 95 -12.37 10.11 0.98
CA ASN A 95 -12.81 9.61 2.27
C ASN A 95 -11.81 10.02 3.36
N SER A 96 -12.31 10.68 4.42
CA SER A 96 -11.49 11.10 5.56
C SER A 96 -10.94 9.92 6.37
N LEU A 97 -11.63 8.77 6.36
CA LEU A 97 -11.14 7.54 6.99
C LEU A 97 -9.82 7.08 6.36
N LEU A 98 -9.63 7.32 5.06
CA LEU A 98 -8.40 7.02 4.33
C LEU A 98 -7.29 8.04 4.57
N LEU A 99 -7.51 9.05 5.41
CA LEU A 99 -6.50 10.04 5.83
C LEU A 99 -6.30 9.99 7.37
N PRO A 100 -5.94 8.82 7.93
CA PRO A 100 -5.86 8.67 9.39
C PRO A 100 -4.62 9.36 9.96
N ASP A 101 -4.68 9.67 11.26
CA ASP A 101 -3.58 10.35 11.93
C ASP A 101 -2.31 9.49 12.02
N ALA A 102 -2.49 8.21 12.29
CA ALA A 102 -1.46 7.18 12.24
C ALA A 102 -1.93 6.08 11.30
N TRP A 103 -1.01 5.47 10.55
CA TRP A 103 -1.36 4.43 9.59
C TRP A 103 -0.27 3.39 9.45
N THR A 104 -0.74 2.20 9.12
CA THR A 104 0.06 1.14 8.51
C THR A 104 -0.54 0.80 7.16
N LEU A 105 0.30 0.73 6.12
CA LEU A 105 -0.01 0.20 4.81
C LEU A 105 0.74 -1.12 4.66
N VAL A 106 0.02 -2.21 4.36
CA VAL A 106 0.64 -3.48 3.97
C VAL A 106 0.27 -3.81 2.54
N ALA A 107 1.11 -4.59 1.86
CA ALA A 107 0.85 -5.00 0.49
C ALA A 107 1.68 -6.23 0.10
N TRP A 108 1.09 -7.12 -0.70
CA TRP A 108 1.87 -7.97 -1.60
C TRP A 108 2.05 -7.24 -2.92
N VAL A 109 3.29 -7.04 -3.36
CA VAL A 109 3.63 -6.34 -4.61
C VAL A 109 4.53 -7.21 -5.47
N LYS A 110 4.42 -7.08 -6.80
CA LYS A 110 5.33 -7.71 -7.76
C LYS A 110 5.77 -6.67 -8.79
N CYS A 111 7.07 -6.47 -8.91
CA CYS A 111 7.64 -5.44 -9.77
C CYS A 111 8.73 -6.03 -10.66
N GLN A 112 8.69 -5.73 -11.97
CA GLN A 112 9.71 -6.18 -12.92
C GLN A 112 10.58 -5.03 -13.42
N VAL A 113 9.99 -3.83 -13.55
CA VAL A 113 10.66 -2.58 -13.88
C VAL A 113 10.04 -1.50 -13.00
N MET A 114 10.83 -0.57 -12.47
CA MET A 114 10.31 0.54 -11.69
C MET A 114 10.88 1.88 -12.18
N ASP A 115 10.00 2.68 -12.78
CA ASP A 115 10.20 4.12 -12.97
C ASP A 115 9.32 4.86 -11.96
N SER A 116 9.84 5.04 -10.74
CA SER A 116 9.21 5.81 -9.66
C SER A 116 7.74 5.44 -9.30
N PRO A 117 7.35 4.15 -9.17
CA PRO A 117 5.96 3.81 -8.86
C PRO A 117 5.55 4.26 -7.46
N THR A 118 4.45 5.00 -7.41
CA THR A 118 3.74 5.33 -6.17
C THR A 118 2.88 4.14 -5.78
N LEU A 119 3.12 3.48 -4.66
CA LEU A 119 2.26 2.38 -4.20
C LEU A 119 0.90 2.91 -3.74
N PHE A 120 0.93 3.98 -2.95
CA PHE A 120 -0.26 4.59 -2.36
C PHE A 120 -0.09 6.11 -2.25
N SER A 121 -1.13 6.85 -2.58
CA SER A 121 -1.19 8.31 -2.41
C SER A 121 -2.42 8.73 -1.62
N PHE A 122 -2.19 9.53 -0.59
CA PHE A 122 -3.20 10.05 0.32
C PHE A 122 -3.70 11.43 -0.11
N GLY A 123 -4.13 11.61 -1.37
CA GLY A 123 -4.83 12.81 -1.85
C GLY A 123 -4.10 14.17 -1.80
N ARG A 124 -3.18 14.40 -0.86
CA ARG A 124 -2.15 15.43 -0.85
C ARG A 124 -1.04 14.91 -1.75
N THR A 125 -0.60 15.73 -2.70
CA THR A 125 0.44 15.39 -3.69
C THR A 125 1.73 14.84 -3.05
N ASP A 126 1.95 15.14 -1.78
CA ASP A 126 3.19 14.82 -1.06
C ASP A 126 3.02 13.87 0.12
N LEU A 127 1.80 13.37 0.39
CA LEU A 127 1.59 12.28 1.35
C LEU A 127 1.49 10.97 0.56
N THR A 128 2.64 10.34 0.31
CA THR A 128 2.74 9.17 -0.58
C THR A 128 3.67 8.11 -0.01
N VAL A 129 3.31 6.85 -0.25
CA VAL A 129 4.24 5.72 -0.17
C VAL A 129 4.67 5.38 -1.59
N ARG A 130 5.96 5.42 -1.86
CA ARG A 130 6.52 5.05 -3.17
C ARG A 130 7.50 3.90 -2.99
N LEU A 131 7.53 2.98 -3.94
CA LEU A 131 8.53 1.91 -3.96
C LEU A 131 9.86 2.40 -4.53
N GLN A 132 9.86 3.59 -5.15
CA GLN A 132 11.07 4.25 -5.64
C GLN A 132 10.93 5.77 -5.72
N ASN A 133 12.02 6.48 -5.46
CA ASN A 133 12.23 7.87 -5.86
C ASN A 133 13.63 8.02 -6.49
N GLY A 134 13.71 8.35 -7.78
CA GLY A 134 14.95 8.67 -8.50
C GLY A 134 15.97 7.51 -8.66
N GLY A 135 16.03 6.90 -9.86
CA GLY A 135 17.18 6.17 -10.45
C GLY A 135 17.84 4.98 -9.73
N LYS A 136 17.71 4.83 -8.40
CA LYS A 136 18.37 3.79 -7.58
C LYS A 136 17.41 2.97 -6.70
N GLY A 137 16.11 2.98 -7.00
CA GLY A 137 15.16 2.03 -6.41
C GLY A 137 15.04 2.11 -4.88
N LYS A 138 14.86 3.31 -4.31
CA LYS A 138 14.69 3.47 -2.84
C LYS A 138 13.22 3.67 -2.47
N PRO A 139 12.61 2.80 -1.65
CA PRO A 139 11.32 3.06 -1.06
C PRO A 139 11.35 4.33 -0.22
N VAL A 140 10.26 5.08 -0.26
CA VAL A 140 10.14 6.34 0.46
C VAL A 140 8.72 6.51 0.98
N ILE A 141 8.63 7.00 2.22
CA ILE A 141 7.42 7.63 2.73
C ILE A 141 7.64 9.14 2.62
N MET A 142 6.68 9.84 2.03
CA MET A 142 6.63 11.30 1.98
C MET A 142 5.44 11.76 2.83
N MET A 143 5.64 12.76 3.68
CA MET A 143 4.64 13.48 4.48
C MET A 143 4.65 15.00 4.17
N GLY A 144 5.05 15.34 2.94
CA GLY A 144 5.38 16.69 2.50
C GLY A 144 6.54 16.66 1.50
N SER A 145 6.64 17.66 0.61
CA SER A 145 7.65 17.67 -0.46
C SER A 145 9.09 17.64 0.08
N ASN A 146 9.29 18.23 1.26
CA ASN A 146 10.58 18.26 1.98
C ASN A 146 10.58 17.41 3.26
N ASN A 147 9.52 16.64 3.50
CA ASN A 147 9.42 15.78 4.67
C ASN A 147 9.25 14.34 4.21
N TYR A 148 10.37 13.64 4.02
CA TYR A 148 10.41 12.28 3.52
C TYR A 148 11.44 11.44 4.27
N LYS A 149 11.28 10.11 4.24
CA LYS A 149 12.25 9.15 4.79
C LYS A 149 12.46 8.01 3.81
N TYR A 150 13.71 7.76 3.46
CA TYR A 150 14.09 6.64 2.60
C TYR A 150 14.30 5.38 3.43
N PHE A 151 14.10 4.21 2.82
CA PHE A 151 14.37 2.91 3.42
C PHE A 151 15.37 2.14 2.57
N THR A 152 16.66 2.23 2.92
CA THR A 152 17.75 1.57 2.16
C THR A 152 18.78 0.89 3.05
N GLY A 153 18.33 0.37 4.19
CA GLY A 153 19.15 -0.44 5.07
C GLY A 153 19.70 -1.71 4.43
N SER A 154 20.54 -2.42 5.18
CA SER A 154 21.18 -3.68 4.76
C SER A 154 20.21 -4.78 4.28
N ALA A 155 18.95 -4.72 4.67
CA ALA A 155 17.91 -5.66 4.23
C ALA A 155 17.27 -5.31 2.88
N TRP A 156 17.58 -4.15 2.28
CA TRP A 156 17.01 -3.77 0.99
C TRP A 156 17.76 -4.44 -0.17
N THR A 157 17.07 -5.29 -0.92
CA THR A 157 17.66 -6.07 -2.02
C THR A 157 17.05 -5.79 -3.40
N THR A 158 16.37 -4.65 -3.58
CA THR A 158 15.48 -4.32 -4.71
C THR A 158 14.20 -5.16 -4.78
N LEU A 159 13.14 -4.58 -5.35
CA LEU A 159 11.87 -5.26 -5.70
C LEU A 159 11.81 -5.60 -7.20
N GLN A 160 12.87 -5.30 -7.96
CA GLN A 160 12.93 -5.43 -9.42
C GLN A 160 13.38 -6.84 -9.85
N ASP A 161 12.76 -7.88 -9.28
CA ASP A 161 13.10 -9.28 -9.56
C ASP A 161 11.93 -10.08 -10.16
N GLY A 162 10.78 -9.41 -10.36
CA GLY A 162 9.57 -10.03 -10.87
C GLY A 162 8.93 -11.02 -9.89
N GLN A 163 9.33 -11.02 -8.62
CA GLN A 163 8.76 -11.85 -7.56
C GLN A 163 7.75 -11.07 -6.72
N TRP A 164 6.93 -11.82 -6.00
CA TRP A 164 6.00 -11.26 -5.03
C TRP A 164 6.74 -11.01 -3.71
N HIS A 165 6.67 -9.77 -3.23
CA HIS A 165 7.21 -9.37 -1.94
C HIS A 165 6.10 -8.82 -1.05
N PHE A 166 6.22 -9.09 0.25
CA PHE A 166 5.36 -8.52 1.26
C PHE A 166 6.00 -7.26 1.83
N VAL A 167 5.40 -6.10 1.60
CA VAL A 167 5.87 -4.80 2.09
C VAL A 167 4.94 -4.26 3.16
N VAL A 168 5.53 -3.63 4.17
CA VAL A 168 4.82 -2.92 5.24
C VAL A 168 5.44 -1.55 5.39
N PHE A 169 4.61 -0.52 5.45
CA PHE A 169 5.01 0.86 5.78
C PHE A 169 4.14 1.36 6.92
N SER A 170 4.71 2.06 7.89
CA SER A 170 3.92 2.66 8.95
C SER A 170 4.43 4.02 9.37
N VAL A 171 3.53 4.94 9.67
CA VAL A 171 3.81 6.23 10.30
C VAL A 171 2.97 6.33 11.58
N PRO A 172 3.59 6.67 12.74
CA PRO A 172 2.91 6.63 14.03
C PRO A 172 2.04 7.86 14.33
N GLY A 173 2.04 8.88 13.48
CA GLY A 173 1.28 10.11 13.69
C GLY A 173 1.41 11.12 12.55
N ILE A 174 0.74 12.26 12.69
CA ILE A 174 0.70 13.34 11.68
C ILE A 174 1.75 14.42 11.89
N ALA A 175 2.41 14.46 13.05
CA ALA A 175 3.42 15.47 13.28
C ALA A 175 4.55 15.27 12.27
N GLN A 176 5.11 16.36 11.75
CA GLN A 176 6.17 16.25 10.74
C GLN A 176 7.37 15.43 11.26
N THR A 177 7.62 15.47 12.58
CA THR A 177 8.63 14.69 13.29
C THR A 177 8.35 13.19 13.34
N ASP A 178 7.09 12.76 13.20
CA ASP A 178 6.71 11.33 13.28
C ASP A 178 7.30 10.52 12.13
N ILE A 179 7.69 11.17 11.03
CA ILE A 179 8.40 10.51 9.94
C ILE A 179 9.70 9.86 10.41
N GLN A 180 10.36 10.41 11.43
CA GLN A 180 11.60 9.86 11.99
C GLN A 180 11.35 8.49 12.62
N ASN A 181 10.14 8.25 13.11
CA ASN A 181 9.69 7.00 13.70
C ASN A 181 8.97 6.09 12.69
N ALA A 182 8.89 6.49 11.42
CA ALA A 182 8.31 5.66 10.38
C ALA A 182 9.15 4.39 10.14
N LYS A 183 8.46 3.30 9.82
CA LYS A 183 9.05 1.96 9.67
C LYS A 183 8.70 1.36 8.32
N MET A 184 9.59 0.52 7.82
CA MET A 184 9.36 -0.36 6.68
C MET A 184 9.79 -1.78 7.02
N TYR A 185 9.04 -2.77 6.54
CA TYR A 185 9.45 -4.17 6.49
C TYR A 185 9.35 -4.70 5.06
N LEU A 186 10.30 -5.54 4.67
CA LEU A 186 10.33 -6.28 3.41
C LEU A 186 10.42 -7.76 3.74
N ASP A 187 9.42 -8.54 3.32
CA ASP A 187 9.29 -9.98 3.59
C ASP A 187 9.43 -10.33 5.08
N GLY A 188 8.91 -9.45 5.94
CA GLY A 188 8.98 -9.57 7.40
C GLY A 188 10.28 -9.08 8.04
N VAL A 189 11.28 -8.68 7.25
CA VAL A 189 12.56 -8.16 7.73
C VAL A 189 12.52 -6.63 7.81
N PRO A 190 12.91 -6.00 8.94
CA PRO A 190 12.93 -4.54 9.04
C PRO A 190 13.97 -3.95 8.10
N VAL A 191 13.57 -2.94 7.33
CA VAL A 191 14.46 -2.14 6.48
C VAL A 191 14.78 -0.85 7.22
N THR A 192 16.05 -0.59 7.48
CA THR A 192 16.44 0.65 8.18
C THR A 192 16.24 1.85 7.27
N GLY A 193 15.73 2.94 7.87
CA GLY A 193 15.58 4.20 7.17
C GLY A 193 16.82 5.08 7.28
N THR A 194 17.00 5.97 6.30
CA THR A 194 18.05 6.98 6.24
C THR A 194 17.45 8.35 6.01
#